data_AF-A0A7J7J3F6-F1
#
_entry.id   AF-A0A7J7J3F6-F1
#
_cell.length_a   1.000
_cell.length_b   1.000
_cell.length_c   1.000
_cell.angle_alpha   90.00
_cell.angle_beta   90.00
_cell.angle_gamma   90.00
#
_symmetry.space_group_name_H-M   'P 1'
#
loop_
_entity.id
_entity.type
_entity.pdbx_description
1 polymer ?
#
loop_
_entity_poly.entity_id
_entity_poly.type
_entity_poly.pdbx_seq_one_letter_code
_entity_poly.pdbx_strand_id
1 'polypeptide(L)'
;MRLNLKGSLYIWMVPFLQLTNSILSNDDLYGIEAALGQTQVISILFIFCHIDFIGRFPNLSCSVLLTATVSFVVSFLIGEMRIQQQVLLLFLSALFGVKVLKIVQLFPKTFSFGEGVMVCQISTSAFFRFICLWIFPKKYDTQASLTEHRLHLFEYVILILSTVVLLPMMTSILVGKTQLRHLLGFVFYTMAGLLALVMLSVLVYYGQLWTLITALAHTNTQVFLLLYWAGLSLTAVLLVLVYNKKHWQVTTVDRKYFHMISVMIFMPGLIYDPEFTKLASVLAFLIFILVEFVRYSQLPPFGSQLDSALQIFLDKQDAGCLVLTHIYLLLGCSLPLWFALPAQLSGDWLYLYYDFVEGDMTLLSGITSLGIGDSFASIVGSRFGKAQYPVILMFMLKSNDVVKLPDFLKLICY
;
A
#
# COMPACT_ATOMS: atom_id res chain seq x y z
N MET A 1 -9.38 -24.97 5.51
CA MET A 1 -9.41 -23.68 4.78
C MET A 1 -8.71 -23.92 3.44
N ARG A 2 -9.42 -24.20 2.35
CA ARG A 2 -8.80 -24.19 1.01
C ARG A 2 -8.76 -22.73 0.57
N LEU A 3 -7.61 -22.09 0.79
CA LEU A 3 -7.35 -20.74 0.30
C LEU A 3 -7.24 -20.83 -1.22
N ASN A 4 -7.99 -19.99 -1.95
CA ASN A 4 -7.91 -19.94 -3.40
C ASN A 4 -6.62 -19.20 -3.78
N LEU A 5 -5.55 -19.96 -3.95
CA LEU A 5 -4.16 -19.52 -3.83
C LEU A 5 -3.48 -19.22 -5.18
N LYS A 6 -4.00 -19.75 -6.28
CA LYS A 6 -3.32 -19.73 -7.60
C LYS A 6 -3.51 -18.45 -8.40
N GLY A 7 -4.72 -17.87 -8.42
CA GLY A 7 -4.99 -16.63 -9.15
C GLY A 7 -4.29 -15.40 -8.58
N SER A 8 -3.99 -15.42 -7.28
CA SER A 8 -3.27 -14.34 -6.58
C SER A 8 -1.79 -14.29 -7.01
N LEU A 9 -1.13 -15.44 -7.19
CA LEU A 9 0.33 -15.47 -7.34
C LEU A 9 0.84 -14.73 -8.60
N TYR A 10 0.20 -14.95 -9.74
CA TYR A 10 0.64 -14.39 -11.04
C TYR A 10 0.41 -12.88 -11.15
N ILE A 11 -0.70 -12.37 -10.63
CA ILE A 11 -1.02 -10.93 -10.67
C ILE A 11 -0.03 -10.13 -9.81
N TRP A 12 0.41 -10.70 -8.68
CA TRP A 12 1.26 -9.97 -7.71
C TRP A 12 2.76 -10.11 -7.97
N MET A 13 3.23 -11.13 -8.70
CA MET A 13 4.66 -11.35 -8.95
C MET A 13 5.21 -10.57 -10.15
N VAL A 14 4.40 -10.34 -11.18
CA VAL A 14 4.86 -9.84 -12.50
C VAL A 14 5.33 -8.38 -12.49
N PRO A 15 4.60 -7.41 -11.89
CA PRO A 15 5.08 -6.02 -11.83
C PRO A 15 6.37 -5.86 -11.03
N PHE A 16 6.60 -6.78 -10.07
CA PHE A 16 7.75 -6.71 -9.17
C PHE A 16 9.00 -7.38 -9.74
N LEU A 17 8.85 -8.46 -10.53
CA LEU A 17 9.96 -9.01 -11.33
C LEU A 17 10.50 -7.99 -12.35
N GLN A 18 9.61 -7.16 -12.92
CA GLN A 18 10.00 -6.04 -13.79
C GLN A 18 10.77 -4.96 -13.02
N LEU A 19 10.38 -4.65 -11.77
CA LEU A 19 11.11 -3.74 -10.89
C LEU A 19 12.54 -4.24 -10.61
N THR A 20 12.71 -5.55 -10.36
CA THR A 20 14.04 -6.16 -10.12
C THR A 20 14.92 -6.26 -11.37
N ASN A 21 14.33 -6.37 -12.57
CA ASN A 21 15.10 -6.46 -13.82
C ASN A 21 15.59 -5.10 -14.34
N SER A 22 14.99 -4.00 -13.91
CA SER A 22 15.38 -2.64 -14.35
C SER A 22 16.62 -2.08 -13.65
N ILE A 23 17.25 -2.83 -12.74
CA ILE A 23 18.25 -2.32 -11.79
C ILE A 23 19.53 -3.17 -11.82
N LEU A 24 20.22 -3.14 -12.97
CA LEU A 24 21.64 -3.48 -13.11
C LEU A 24 22.43 -2.19 -13.39
N SER A 25 22.19 -1.15 -12.58
CA SER A 25 22.99 0.07 -12.59
C SER A 25 23.99 0.05 -11.44
N ASN A 26 25.24 0.43 -11.72
CA ASN A 26 26.47 0.38 -10.90
C ASN A 26 26.48 1.12 -9.54
N ASP A 27 25.33 1.37 -8.90
CA ASP A 27 25.27 1.94 -7.56
C ASP A 27 25.08 0.83 -6.50
N ASP A 28 26.03 0.70 -5.57
CA ASP A 28 26.08 -0.30 -4.48
C ASP A 28 24.75 -0.44 -3.69
N LEU A 29 23.93 0.61 -3.62
CA LEU A 29 22.68 0.66 -2.87
C LEU A 29 21.52 -0.03 -3.60
N TYR A 30 21.45 0.18 -4.91
CA TYR A 30 20.39 -0.33 -5.77
C TYR A 30 20.51 -1.85 -5.95
N GLY A 31 21.75 -2.38 -5.97
CA GLY A 31 22.00 -3.83 -6.00
C GLY A 31 21.45 -4.57 -4.77
N ILE A 32 21.57 -4.01 -3.56
CA ILE A 32 21.04 -4.63 -2.34
C ILE A 32 19.51 -4.58 -2.31
N GLU A 33 18.89 -3.50 -2.79
CA GLU A 33 17.43 -3.40 -2.86
C GLU A 33 16.85 -4.46 -3.81
N ALA A 34 17.48 -4.64 -4.98
CA ALA A 34 17.15 -5.70 -5.91
C ALA A 34 17.35 -7.09 -5.29
N ALA A 35 18.47 -7.32 -4.59
CA ALA A 35 18.75 -8.57 -3.88
C ALA A 35 17.69 -8.88 -2.80
N LEU A 36 17.26 -7.87 -2.05
CA LEU A 36 16.20 -7.99 -1.04
C LEU A 36 14.87 -8.36 -1.69
N GLY A 37 14.51 -7.67 -2.78
CA GLY A 37 13.30 -7.96 -3.55
C GLY A 37 13.28 -9.40 -4.08
N GLN A 38 14.37 -9.85 -4.72
CA GLN A 38 14.50 -11.22 -5.21
C GLN A 38 14.43 -12.24 -4.07
N THR A 39 15.12 -11.97 -2.95
CA THR A 39 15.09 -12.83 -1.76
C THR A 39 13.67 -12.99 -1.22
N GLN A 40 12.91 -11.89 -1.13
CA GLN A 40 11.52 -11.90 -0.66
C GLN A 40 10.62 -12.71 -1.61
N VAL A 41 10.69 -12.47 -2.92
CA VAL A 41 9.89 -13.19 -3.93
C VAL A 41 10.16 -14.69 -3.90
N ILE A 42 11.43 -15.09 -3.92
CA ILE A 42 11.82 -16.51 -3.87
C ILE A 42 11.34 -17.14 -2.56
N SER A 43 11.49 -16.43 -1.42
CA SER A 43 10.99 -16.91 -0.13
C SER A 43 9.48 -17.14 -0.13
N ILE A 44 8.71 -16.25 -0.75
CA ILE A 44 7.24 -16.39 -0.86
C ILE A 44 6.88 -17.65 -1.65
N LEU A 45 7.56 -17.90 -2.78
CA LEU A 45 7.36 -19.11 -3.58
C LEU A 45 7.59 -20.38 -2.76
N PHE A 46 8.66 -20.43 -1.97
CA PHE A 46 8.93 -21.58 -1.12
C PHE A 46 7.90 -21.74 0.01
N ILE A 47 7.46 -20.65 0.64
CA ILE A 47 6.40 -20.69 1.65
C ILE A 47 5.11 -21.23 1.03
N PHE A 48 4.79 -20.80 -0.19
CA PHE A 48 3.63 -21.29 -0.93
C PHE A 48 3.73 -22.79 -1.23
N CYS A 49 4.84 -23.23 -1.82
CA CYS A 49 5.10 -24.65 -2.07
C CYS A 49 5.04 -25.50 -0.80
N HIS A 50 5.55 -24.97 0.33
CA HIS A 50 5.45 -25.63 1.63
C HIS A 50 3.98 -25.81 2.04
N ILE A 51 3.16 -24.77 1.94
CA ILE A 51 1.73 -24.84 2.29
C ILE A 51 1.01 -25.84 1.39
N ASP A 52 1.27 -25.84 0.09
CA ASP A 52 0.63 -26.74 -0.88
C ASP A 52 1.03 -28.20 -0.66
N PHE A 53 2.31 -28.47 -0.35
CA PHE A 53 2.81 -29.84 -0.17
C PHE A 53 2.50 -30.42 1.20
N ILE A 54 2.69 -29.64 2.27
CA ILE A 54 2.56 -30.10 3.67
C ILE A 54 1.14 -29.86 4.21
N GLY A 55 0.35 -29.00 3.56
CA GLY A 55 -1.02 -28.68 3.96
C GLY A 55 -1.10 -27.84 5.25
N ARG A 56 0.02 -27.26 5.70
CA ARG A 56 0.12 -26.44 6.92
C ARG A 56 1.06 -25.26 6.69
N PHE A 57 0.85 -24.19 7.45
CA PHE A 57 1.79 -23.06 7.46
C PHE A 57 3.13 -23.46 8.09
N PRO A 58 4.27 -22.95 7.57
CA PRO A 58 5.57 -23.22 8.17
C PRO A 58 5.64 -22.62 9.58
N ASN A 59 6.26 -23.35 10.51
CA ASN A 59 6.55 -22.81 11.84
C ASN A 59 7.60 -21.69 11.76
N LEU A 60 7.70 -20.86 12.81
CA LEU A 60 8.61 -19.70 12.87
C LEU A 60 10.04 -20.05 12.45
N SER A 61 10.62 -21.09 13.06
CA SER A 61 11.97 -21.54 12.75
C SER A 61 12.15 -21.94 11.29
N CYS A 62 11.14 -22.58 10.69
CA CYS A 62 11.18 -23.02 9.30
C CYS A 62 11.12 -21.82 8.34
N SER A 63 10.23 -20.85 8.60
CA SER A 63 10.14 -19.65 7.76
C SER A 63 11.40 -18.79 7.86
N VAL A 64 11.92 -18.55 9.06
CA VAL A 64 13.15 -17.76 9.24
C VAL A 64 14.34 -18.45 8.56
N LEU A 65 14.51 -19.76 8.80
CA LEU A 65 15.59 -20.53 8.17
C LEU A 65 15.49 -20.49 6.64
N LEU A 66 14.28 -20.66 6.09
CA LEU A 66 14.05 -20.58 4.65
C LEU A 66 14.41 -19.20 4.08
N THR A 67 13.94 -18.11 4.71
CA THR A 67 14.26 -16.76 4.25
C THR A 67 15.76 -16.46 4.35
N ALA A 68 16.43 -17.00 5.37
CA ALA A 68 17.86 -16.87 5.57
C ALA A 68 18.68 -17.65 4.53
N THR A 69 18.28 -18.88 4.20
CA THR A 69 18.97 -19.69 3.18
C THR A 69 18.82 -19.07 1.80
N VAL A 70 17.62 -18.61 1.44
CA VAL A 70 17.38 -17.89 0.17
C VAL A 70 18.25 -16.62 0.11
N SER A 71 18.28 -15.84 1.19
CA SER A 71 19.10 -14.63 1.28
C SER A 71 20.60 -14.92 1.07
N PHE A 72 21.11 -16.01 1.64
CA PHE A 72 22.50 -16.42 1.47
C PHE A 72 22.78 -16.84 0.02
N VAL A 73 21.89 -17.63 -0.59
CA VAL A 73 22.02 -18.05 -2.00
C VAL A 73 22.00 -16.85 -2.94
N VAL A 74 21.05 -15.92 -2.77
CA VAL A 74 20.97 -14.70 -3.59
C VAL A 74 22.24 -13.85 -3.42
N SER A 75 22.72 -13.68 -2.18
CA SER A 75 23.98 -12.97 -1.92
C SER A 75 25.18 -13.59 -2.64
N PHE A 76 25.26 -14.94 -2.63
CA PHE A 76 26.32 -15.68 -3.28
C PHE A 76 26.27 -15.55 -4.81
N LEU A 77 25.06 -15.62 -5.40
CA LEU A 77 24.86 -15.48 -6.85
C LEU A 77 25.19 -14.08 -7.38
N ILE A 78 24.98 -13.05 -6.58
CA ILE A 78 25.35 -11.67 -6.93
C ILE A 78 26.88 -11.47 -6.92
N GLY A 79 27.63 -12.27 -6.14
CA GLY A 79 29.10 -12.36 -6.20
C GLY A 79 29.89 -11.17 -5.65
N GLU A 80 29.34 -9.95 -5.68
CA GLU A 80 30.07 -8.72 -5.36
C GLU A 80 29.69 -8.04 -4.03
N MET A 81 28.78 -8.64 -3.24
CA MET A 81 28.32 -8.01 -1.99
C MET A 81 29.36 -8.06 -0.86
N ARG A 82 29.58 -6.92 -0.19
CA ARG A 82 30.40 -6.82 1.03
C ARG A 82 29.74 -7.57 2.19
N ILE A 83 30.54 -8.08 3.14
CA ILE A 83 30.04 -8.81 4.32
C ILE A 83 28.98 -8.02 5.09
N GLN A 84 29.17 -6.71 5.27
CA GLN A 84 28.19 -5.84 5.94
C GLN A 84 26.82 -5.82 5.24
N GLN A 85 26.82 -5.82 3.90
CA GLN A 85 25.62 -5.83 3.07
C GLN A 85 24.92 -7.19 3.15
N GLN A 86 25.69 -8.29 3.17
CA GLN A 86 25.16 -9.65 3.34
C GLN A 86 24.48 -9.84 4.72
N VAL A 87 25.11 -9.34 5.79
CA VAL A 87 24.52 -9.39 7.15
C VAL A 87 23.23 -8.57 7.22
N LEU A 88 23.20 -7.39 6.61
CA LEU A 88 21.99 -6.56 6.55
C LEU A 88 20.85 -7.25 5.78
N LEU A 89 21.17 -7.84 4.61
CA LEU A 89 20.20 -8.59 3.81
C LEU A 89 19.61 -9.77 4.60
N LEU A 90 20.46 -10.52 5.29
CA LEU A 90 20.06 -11.64 6.14
C LEU A 90 19.13 -11.21 7.28
N PHE A 91 19.45 -10.10 7.95
CA PHE A 91 18.61 -9.56 9.03
C PHE A 91 17.22 -9.17 8.51
N LEU A 92 17.16 -8.50 7.36
CA LEU A 92 15.91 -8.04 6.75
C LEU A 92 15.05 -9.20 6.23
N SER A 93 15.67 -10.23 5.65
CA SER A 93 14.97 -11.43 5.18
C SER A 93 14.38 -12.23 6.36
N ALA A 94 15.10 -12.35 7.47
CA ALA A 94 14.58 -12.96 8.70
C ALA A 94 13.40 -12.16 9.28
N LEU A 95 13.50 -10.82 9.29
CA LEU A 95 12.40 -9.93 9.70
C LEU A 95 11.16 -10.13 8.83
N PHE A 96 11.35 -10.25 7.52
CA PHE A 96 10.28 -10.55 6.57
C PHE A 96 9.61 -11.90 6.87
N GLY A 97 10.38 -12.98 7.07
CA GLY A 97 9.84 -14.31 7.41
C GLY A 97 8.99 -14.30 8.69
N VAL A 98 9.46 -13.62 9.75
CA VAL A 98 8.70 -13.43 10.99
C VAL A 98 7.38 -12.71 10.74
N LYS A 99 7.40 -11.62 9.95
CA LYS A 99 6.20 -10.83 9.63
C LYS A 99 5.17 -11.65 8.84
N VAL A 100 5.58 -12.39 7.81
CA VAL A 100 4.68 -13.20 6.97
C VAL A 100 3.91 -14.23 7.81
N LEU A 101 4.57 -14.87 8.77
CA LEU A 101 3.87 -15.81 9.65
C LEU A 101 2.94 -15.13 10.63
N LYS A 102 3.40 -14.05 11.26
CA LYS A 102 2.62 -13.38 12.30
C LYS A 102 1.45 -12.58 11.73
N ILE A 103 1.54 -12.02 10.51
CA ILE A 103 0.44 -11.23 9.92
C ILE A 103 -0.82 -12.07 9.74
N VAL A 104 -0.67 -13.32 9.29
CA VAL A 104 -1.80 -14.25 9.11
C VAL A 104 -2.41 -14.66 10.46
N GLN A 105 -1.58 -14.79 11.51
CA GLN A 105 -2.02 -15.16 12.85
C GLN A 105 -2.71 -14.02 13.59
N LEU A 106 -2.20 -12.79 13.44
CA LEU A 106 -2.65 -11.62 14.19
C LEU A 106 -3.85 -10.94 13.53
N PHE A 107 -3.99 -11.07 12.20
CA PHE A 107 -5.06 -10.46 11.43
C PHE A 107 -5.92 -11.49 10.69
N PRO A 108 -6.57 -12.43 11.40
CA PRO A 108 -7.44 -13.38 10.76
C PRO A 108 -8.55 -12.65 10.00
N LYS A 109 -8.87 -13.12 8.80
CA LYS A 109 -9.92 -12.58 7.91
C LYS A 109 -9.74 -11.12 7.47
N THR A 110 -8.60 -10.51 7.76
CA THR A 110 -8.33 -9.11 7.41
C THR A 110 -7.64 -9.01 6.05
N PHE A 111 -6.61 -9.83 5.84
CA PHE A 111 -5.86 -9.89 4.59
C PHE A 111 -6.13 -11.21 3.89
N SER A 112 -6.17 -11.20 2.55
CA SER A 112 -5.82 -12.39 1.79
C SER A 112 -4.33 -12.74 2.03
N PHE A 113 -3.93 -13.99 1.76
CA PHE A 113 -2.53 -14.39 1.94
C PHE A 113 -1.59 -13.50 1.09
N GLY A 114 -1.97 -13.19 -0.15
CA GLY A 114 -1.22 -12.30 -1.04
C GLY A 114 -1.10 -10.88 -0.50
N GLU A 115 -2.22 -10.28 -0.04
CA GLU A 115 -2.22 -8.94 0.56
C GLU A 115 -1.31 -8.87 1.79
N GLY A 116 -1.40 -9.86 2.67
CA GLY A 116 -0.58 -9.87 3.89
C GLY A 116 0.90 -9.99 3.57
N VAL A 117 1.27 -10.81 2.59
CA VAL A 117 2.65 -10.93 2.11
C VAL A 117 3.15 -9.61 1.51
N MET A 118 2.33 -8.92 0.70
CA MET A 118 2.69 -7.62 0.14
C MET A 118 2.93 -6.58 1.23
N VAL A 119 2.08 -6.50 2.26
CA VAL A 119 2.29 -5.59 3.40
C VAL A 119 3.62 -5.90 4.11
N CYS A 120 3.95 -7.18 4.31
CA CYS A 120 5.22 -7.59 4.88
C CYS A 120 6.42 -7.17 4.01
N GLN A 121 6.27 -7.30 2.70
CA GLN A 121 7.30 -6.95 1.72
C GLN A 121 7.54 -5.44 1.68
N ILE A 122 6.49 -4.65 1.42
CA ILE A 122 6.53 -3.18 1.35
C ILE A 122 7.10 -2.60 2.64
N SER A 123 6.64 -3.07 3.81
CA SER A 123 7.15 -2.58 5.09
C SER A 123 8.62 -2.93 5.35
N THR A 124 9.13 -4.04 4.79
CA THR A 124 10.52 -4.46 4.97
C THR A 124 11.43 -3.71 4.00
N SER A 125 11.01 -3.51 2.76
CA SER A 125 11.75 -2.73 1.77
C SER A 125 11.78 -1.24 2.12
N ALA A 126 10.67 -0.68 2.62
CA ALA A 126 10.66 0.69 3.15
C ALA A 126 11.64 0.85 4.32
N PHE A 127 11.71 -0.13 5.23
CA PHE A 127 12.68 -0.09 6.33
C PHE A 127 14.12 -0.12 5.85
N PHE A 128 14.41 -1.00 4.89
CA PHE A 128 15.73 -1.08 4.26
C PHE A 128 16.12 0.28 3.64
N ARG A 129 15.23 0.84 2.82
CA ARG A 129 15.44 2.13 2.17
C ARG A 129 15.71 3.23 3.21
N PHE A 130 15.00 3.24 4.35
CA PHE A 130 15.26 4.20 5.44
C PHE A 130 16.65 4.06 6.04
N ILE A 131 17.08 2.82 6.36
CA ILE A 131 18.43 2.54 6.86
C ILE A 131 19.47 3.03 5.84
N CYS A 132 19.26 2.73 4.57
CA CYS A 132 20.11 3.16 3.47
C CYS A 132 20.25 4.68 3.38
N LEU A 133 19.13 5.41 3.44
CA LEU A 133 19.15 6.87 3.42
C LEU A 133 19.83 7.49 4.65
N TRP A 134 19.81 6.80 5.79
CA TRP A 134 20.48 7.26 7.02
C TRP A 134 21.98 6.97 7.01
N ILE A 135 22.41 5.81 6.53
CA ILE A 135 23.82 5.39 6.47
C ILE A 135 24.55 6.04 5.29
N PHE A 136 23.88 6.15 4.13
CA PHE A 136 24.42 6.72 2.91
C PHE A 136 23.59 7.94 2.51
N PRO A 137 23.62 9.04 3.29
CA PRO A 137 22.97 10.27 2.86
C PRO A 137 23.60 10.68 1.52
N LYS A 138 22.79 10.77 0.46
CA LYS A 138 23.27 11.32 -0.81
C LYS A 138 23.84 12.71 -0.51
N LYS A 139 25.07 12.96 -0.96
CA LYS A 139 25.64 14.31 -0.86
C LYS A 139 24.72 15.25 -1.62
N TYR A 140 24.32 16.32 -0.95
CA TYR A 140 23.51 17.38 -1.52
C TYR A 140 24.27 17.99 -2.71
N ASP A 141 23.78 17.75 -3.92
CA ASP A 141 24.36 18.34 -5.12
C ASP A 141 23.80 19.75 -5.30
N THR A 142 24.63 20.75 -4.98
CA THR A 142 24.27 22.17 -5.12
C THR A 142 23.93 22.59 -6.55
N GLN A 143 24.24 21.78 -7.58
CA GLN A 143 23.93 22.06 -8.98
C GLN A 143 22.66 21.36 -9.48
N ALA A 144 22.06 20.45 -8.71
CA ALA A 144 20.82 19.79 -9.12
C ALA A 144 19.67 20.80 -9.23
N SER A 145 18.77 20.58 -10.18
CA SER A 145 17.65 21.47 -10.43
C SER A 145 16.75 21.60 -9.19
N LEU A 146 16.01 22.71 -9.07
CA LEU A 146 15.02 22.90 -7.99
C LEU A 146 13.99 21.76 -7.96
N THR A 147 13.69 21.17 -9.11
CA THR A 147 12.75 20.05 -9.27
C THR A 147 13.31 18.75 -8.69
N GLU A 148 14.57 18.43 -8.95
CA GLU A 148 15.25 17.24 -8.39
C GLU A 148 15.41 17.33 -6.87
N HIS A 149 15.75 18.52 -6.35
CA HIS A 149 15.79 18.76 -4.91
C HIS A 149 14.42 18.56 -4.25
N ARG A 150 13.35 19.01 -4.90
CA ARG A 150 11.97 18.82 -4.40
C ARG A 150 11.62 17.33 -4.38
N LEU A 151 11.83 16.61 -5.48
CA LEU A 151 11.53 15.18 -5.57
C LEU A 151 12.27 14.36 -4.52
N HIS A 152 13.57 14.62 -4.32
CA HIS A 152 14.33 13.93 -3.28
C HIS A 152 13.81 14.26 -1.87
N LEU A 153 13.59 15.54 -1.54
CA LEU A 153 13.04 15.93 -0.24
C LEU A 153 11.68 15.26 0.03
N PHE A 154 10.84 15.15 -0.99
CA PHE A 154 9.56 14.46 -0.90
C PHE A 154 9.70 12.95 -0.68
N GLU A 155 10.61 12.29 -1.41
CA GLU A 155 10.93 10.87 -1.17
C GLU A 155 11.46 10.63 0.26
N TYR A 156 12.31 11.52 0.76
CA TYR A 156 12.82 11.47 2.14
C TYR A 156 11.67 11.58 3.14
N VAL A 157 10.79 12.58 3.01
CA VAL A 157 9.64 12.80 3.93
C VAL A 157 8.68 11.62 3.91
N ILE A 158 8.35 11.09 2.73
CA ILE A 158 7.50 9.91 2.56
C ILE A 158 8.14 8.67 3.18
N LEU A 159 9.44 8.47 2.97
CA LEU A 159 10.15 7.32 3.50
C LEU A 159 10.24 7.37 5.03
N ILE A 160 10.50 8.56 5.58
CA ILE A 160 10.52 8.77 7.03
C ILE A 160 9.11 8.53 7.58
N LEU A 161 8.06 9.11 7.01
CA LEU A 161 6.69 8.90 7.49
C LEU A 161 6.25 7.43 7.38
N SER A 162 6.56 6.75 6.29
CA SER A 162 6.22 5.33 6.11
C SER A 162 6.96 4.42 7.09
N THR A 163 8.23 4.70 7.42
CA THR A 163 8.98 3.90 8.40
C THR A 163 8.65 4.24 9.85
N VAL A 164 8.40 5.51 10.15
CA VAL A 164 8.00 6.01 11.47
C VAL A 164 6.58 5.57 11.85
N VAL A 165 5.72 5.25 10.85
CA VAL A 165 4.35 4.74 11.09
C VAL A 165 4.27 3.22 10.95
N LEU A 166 4.74 2.64 9.84
CA LEU A 166 4.54 1.22 9.54
C LEU A 166 5.34 0.30 10.46
N LEU A 167 6.55 0.70 10.87
CA LEU A 167 7.38 -0.17 11.72
C LEU A 167 6.88 -0.26 13.16
N PRO A 168 6.59 0.87 13.85
CA PRO A 168 5.94 0.84 15.17
C PRO A 168 4.57 0.18 15.15
N MET A 169 3.81 0.39 14.08
CA MET A 169 2.53 -0.28 13.88
C MET A 169 2.74 -1.80 13.79
N MET A 170 3.62 -2.27 12.91
CA MET A 170 3.93 -3.70 12.81
C MET A 170 4.48 -4.25 14.14
N THR A 171 5.45 -3.62 14.80
CA THR A 171 6.05 -4.14 16.04
C THR A 171 5.07 -4.19 17.20
N SER A 172 4.25 -3.15 17.41
CA SER A 172 3.23 -3.12 18.48
C SER A 172 2.17 -4.20 18.28
N ILE A 173 1.82 -4.49 17.03
CA ILE A 173 0.89 -5.54 16.65
C ILE A 173 1.47 -6.94 16.93
N LEU A 174 2.79 -7.15 16.74
CA LEU A 174 3.46 -8.45 16.92
C LEU A 174 3.60 -8.91 18.38
N VAL A 175 3.21 -8.08 19.35
CA VAL A 175 3.34 -8.32 20.81
C VAL A 175 2.18 -9.15 21.37
N GLY A 176 1.03 -9.22 20.67
CA GLY A 176 -0.09 -10.11 20.98
C GLY A 176 -0.89 -9.81 22.26
N LYS A 177 -0.29 -9.17 23.28
CA LYS A 177 -0.97 -8.77 24.52
C LYS A 177 -1.49 -7.34 24.46
N THR A 178 -2.79 -7.16 24.67
CA THR A 178 -3.51 -5.88 24.53
C THR A 178 -2.90 -4.75 25.37
N GLN A 179 -2.70 -4.95 26.68
CA GLN A 179 -2.10 -3.94 27.56
C GLN A 179 -0.67 -3.54 27.15
N LEU A 180 0.15 -4.54 26.78
CA LEU A 180 1.53 -4.30 26.35
C LEU A 180 1.60 -3.65 24.96
N ARG A 181 0.61 -3.91 24.09
CA ARG A 181 0.44 -3.25 22.80
C ARG A 181 0.15 -1.76 22.95
N HIS A 182 -0.71 -1.35 23.89
CA HIS A 182 -0.97 0.07 24.13
C HIS A 182 0.28 0.78 24.68
N LEU A 183 0.99 0.17 25.64
CA LEU A 183 2.21 0.76 26.21
C LEU A 183 3.34 0.86 25.19
N LEU A 184 3.65 -0.23 24.47
CA LEU A 184 4.69 -0.23 23.46
C LEU A 184 4.30 0.67 22.30
N GLY A 185 3.05 0.62 21.84
CA GLY A 185 2.52 1.57 20.85
C GLY A 185 2.77 3.00 21.31
N PHE A 186 2.29 3.38 22.49
CA PHE A 186 2.49 4.73 23.03
C PHE A 186 3.97 5.14 23.08
N VAL A 187 4.84 4.31 23.68
CA VAL A 187 6.28 4.60 23.77
C VAL A 187 6.88 4.75 22.38
N PHE A 188 6.61 3.85 21.44
CA PHE A 188 7.15 3.94 20.08
C PHE A 188 6.60 5.14 19.31
N TYR A 189 5.31 5.50 19.43
CA TYR A 189 4.75 6.70 18.80
C TYR A 189 5.34 7.98 19.38
N THR A 190 5.62 8.02 20.68
CA THR A 190 6.33 9.16 21.27
C THR A 190 7.76 9.28 20.74
N MET A 191 8.48 8.16 20.57
CA MET A 191 9.83 8.17 19.96
C MET A 191 9.79 8.54 18.47
N ALA A 192 8.81 8.03 17.73
CA ALA A 192 8.52 8.36 16.35
C ALA A 192 8.22 9.86 16.17
N GLY A 193 7.35 10.41 17.01
CA GLY A 193 7.05 11.84 17.05
C GLY A 193 8.28 12.68 17.39
N LEU A 194 9.11 12.21 18.32
CA LEU A 194 10.37 12.87 18.66
C LEU A 194 11.35 12.87 17.48
N LEU A 195 11.47 11.75 16.75
CA LEU A 195 12.27 11.66 15.54
C LEU A 195 11.75 12.61 14.45
N ALA A 196 10.43 12.63 14.23
CA ALA A 196 9.80 13.56 13.29
C ALA A 196 10.05 15.03 13.67
N LEU A 197 10.07 15.33 14.97
CA LEU A 197 10.33 16.68 15.48
C LEU A 197 11.81 17.07 15.33
N VAL A 198 12.74 16.13 15.53
CA VAL A 198 14.17 16.30 15.21
C VAL A 198 14.38 16.47 13.71
N MET A 199 13.63 15.75 12.87
CA MET A 199 13.71 15.93 11.42
C MET A 199 13.13 17.27 11.00
N LEU A 200 12.02 17.70 11.61
CA LEU A 200 11.46 19.02 11.40
C LEU A 200 12.46 20.12 11.81
N SER A 201 13.15 19.96 12.94
CA SER A 201 14.16 20.94 13.36
C SER A 201 15.37 20.96 12.44
N VAL A 202 15.78 19.81 11.88
CA VAL A 202 16.79 19.72 10.81
C VAL A 202 16.33 20.45 9.54
N LEU A 203 15.09 20.23 9.11
CA LEU A 203 14.50 20.92 7.95
C LEU A 203 14.42 22.44 8.17
N VAL A 204 14.10 22.89 9.38
CA VAL A 204 14.11 24.31 9.75
C VAL A 204 15.53 24.86 9.77
N TYR A 205 16.47 24.13 10.37
CA TYR A 205 17.87 24.53 10.51
C TYR A 205 18.55 24.72 9.15
N TYR A 206 18.29 23.83 8.19
CA TYR A 206 18.80 23.94 6.82
C TYR A 206 17.93 24.82 5.91
N GLY A 207 16.90 25.50 6.43
CA GLY A 207 16.01 26.38 5.66
C GLY A 207 15.09 25.66 4.66
N GLN A 208 15.08 24.33 4.67
CA GLN A 208 14.33 23.48 3.72
C GLN A 208 12.83 23.42 4.04
N LEU A 209 12.40 23.75 5.26
CA LEU A 209 10.98 23.80 5.61
C LEU A 209 10.23 24.83 4.77
N TRP A 210 10.82 26.01 4.57
CA TRP A 210 10.23 27.04 3.70
C TRP A 210 10.14 26.55 2.26
N THR A 211 11.15 25.83 1.78
CA THR A 211 11.16 25.18 0.47
C THR A 211 10.07 24.12 0.34
N LEU A 212 9.80 23.34 1.40
CA LEU A 212 8.72 22.35 1.42
C LEU A 212 7.33 23.01 1.36
N ILE A 213 7.11 24.04 2.18
CA ILE A 213 5.85 24.79 2.23
C ILE A 213 5.59 25.50 0.89
N THR A 214 6.62 26.16 0.36
CA THR A 214 6.54 26.81 -0.95
C THR A 214 6.45 25.81 -2.10
N ALA A 215 6.92 24.57 -1.95
CA ALA A 215 6.73 23.51 -2.95
C ALA A 215 5.31 22.93 -2.95
N LEU A 216 4.61 22.91 -1.80
CA LEU A 216 3.22 22.42 -1.69
C LEU A 216 2.17 23.44 -2.18
N ALA A 217 2.54 24.71 -2.29
CA ALA A 217 1.65 25.81 -2.69
C ALA A 217 2.35 26.76 -3.67
N HIS A 218 3.19 26.21 -4.55
CA HIS A 218 4.04 27.02 -5.44
C HIS A 218 3.21 27.70 -6.54
N THR A 219 2.19 27.00 -7.03
CA THR A 219 1.38 27.44 -8.15
C THR A 219 -0.06 27.66 -7.74
N ASN A 220 -0.75 28.57 -8.44
CA ASN A 220 -2.19 28.79 -8.27
C ASN A 220 -2.99 27.50 -8.47
N THR A 221 -2.54 26.63 -9.38
CA THR A 221 -3.11 25.31 -9.62
C THR A 221 -3.05 24.42 -8.39
N GLN A 222 -1.89 24.32 -7.72
CA GLN A 222 -1.73 23.51 -6.51
C GLN A 222 -2.60 24.02 -5.36
N VAL A 223 -2.66 25.34 -5.18
CA VAL A 223 -3.54 25.96 -4.16
C VAL A 223 -5.01 25.67 -4.45
N PHE A 224 -5.44 25.80 -5.70
CA PHE A 224 -6.80 25.48 -6.11
C PHE A 224 -7.13 24.00 -5.87
N LEU A 225 -6.23 23.08 -6.28
CA LEU A 225 -6.38 21.65 -6.03
C LEU A 225 -6.49 21.34 -4.54
N LEU A 226 -5.64 21.94 -3.68
CA LEU A 226 -5.70 21.76 -2.23
C LEU A 226 -7.04 22.20 -1.65
N LEU A 227 -7.52 23.39 -2.01
CA LEU A 227 -8.82 23.90 -1.52
C LEU A 227 -9.98 23.03 -2.00
N TYR A 228 -9.94 22.60 -3.26
CA TYR A 228 -10.94 21.73 -3.85
C TYR A 228 -10.96 20.35 -3.18
N TRP A 229 -9.81 19.72 -3.01
CA TRP A 229 -9.68 18.45 -2.29
C TRP A 229 -10.11 18.58 -0.83
N ALA A 230 -9.76 19.67 -0.15
CA ALA A 230 -10.21 19.93 1.23
C ALA A 230 -11.73 20.03 1.33
N GLY A 231 -12.39 20.68 0.35
CA GLY A 231 -13.85 20.74 0.27
C GLY A 231 -14.49 19.36 0.06
N LEU A 232 -13.90 18.53 -0.79
CA LEU A 232 -14.37 17.15 -1.02
C LEU A 232 -14.15 16.26 0.21
N SER A 233 -13.00 16.35 0.87
CA SER A 233 -12.73 15.63 2.12
C SER A 233 -13.68 16.07 3.24
N LEU A 234 -13.96 17.37 3.36
CA LEU A 234 -14.95 17.89 4.31
C LEU A 234 -16.33 17.30 4.01
N THR A 235 -16.73 17.23 2.74
CA THR A 235 -17.99 16.61 2.32
C THR A 235 -18.04 15.14 2.74
N ALA A 236 -16.97 14.37 2.54
CA ALA A 236 -16.88 12.98 2.99
C ALA A 236 -17.06 12.84 4.51
N VAL A 237 -16.39 13.71 5.29
CA VAL A 237 -16.52 13.73 6.76
C VAL A 237 -17.95 14.09 7.17
N LEU A 238 -18.55 15.11 6.57
CA LEU A 238 -19.93 15.51 6.86
C LEU A 238 -20.93 14.39 6.54
N LEU A 239 -20.74 13.65 5.45
CA LEU A 239 -21.55 12.46 5.13
C LEU A 239 -21.46 11.42 6.26
N VAL A 240 -20.25 11.07 6.70
CA VAL A 240 -20.06 10.13 7.82
C VAL A 240 -20.77 10.63 9.08
N LEU A 241 -20.63 11.91 9.42
CA LEU A 241 -21.27 12.50 10.60
C LEU A 241 -22.80 12.50 10.50
N VAL A 242 -23.36 12.80 9.32
CA VAL A 242 -24.81 12.80 9.09
C VAL A 242 -25.39 11.39 9.22
N TYR A 243 -24.77 10.40 8.59
CA TYR A 243 -25.23 9.01 8.69
C TYR A 243 -25.21 8.49 10.12
N ASN A 244 -24.13 8.79 10.87
CA ASN A 244 -24.03 8.44 12.29
C ASN A 244 -25.10 9.14 13.13
N LYS A 245 -25.29 10.46 12.95
CA LYS A 245 -26.28 11.24 13.70
C LYS A 245 -27.72 10.81 13.40
N LYS A 246 -28.00 10.38 12.17
CA LYS A 246 -29.33 9.95 11.74
C LYS A 246 -29.58 8.44 11.92
N HIS A 247 -28.57 7.68 12.34
CA HIS A 247 -28.61 6.22 12.46
C HIS A 247 -29.11 5.52 11.19
N TRP A 248 -28.74 6.07 10.03
CA TRP A 248 -29.11 5.47 8.74
C TRP A 248 -28.34 4.20 8.49
N GLN A 249 -29.04 3.20 7.94
CA GLN A 249 -28.41 1.96 7.48
C GLN A 249 -27.66 2.24 6.18
N VAL A 250 -26.38 1.88 6.14
CA VAL A 250 -25.54 2.09 4.96
C VAL A 250 -25.75 0.94 3.98
N THR A 251 -26.15 1.29 2.75
CA THR A 251 -26.31 0.36 1.63
C THR A 251 -25.02 0.28 0.80
N THR A 252 -24.99 -0.65 -0.17
CA THR A 252 -23.87 -0.74 -1.13
C THR A 252 -23.76 0.50 -2.03
N VAL A 253 -24.88 1.18 -2.29
CA VAL A 253 -24.93 2.40 -3.10
C VAL A 253 -24.32 3.57 -2.32
N ASP A 254 -24.59 3.68 -1.02
CA ASP A 254 -24.05 4.76 -0.18
C ASP A 254 -22.51 4.75 -0.14
N ARG A 255 -21.90 3.58 -0.23
CA ARG A 255 -20.43 3.43 -0.32
C ARG A 255 -19.87 4.02 -1.62
N LYS A 256 -20.68 4.12 -2.67
CA LYS A 256 -20.26 4.68 -3.97
C LYS A 256 -20.14 6.19 -3.92
N TYR A 257 -20.70 6.87 -2.92
CA TYR A 257 -20.40 8.29 -2.69
C TYR A 257 -18.90 8.51 -2.45
N PHE A 258 -18.25 7.65 -1.67
CA PHE A 258 -16.80 7.75 -1.45
C PHE A 258 -16.00 7.43 -2.71
N HIS A 259 -16.46 6.50 -3.55
CA HIS A 259 -15.82 6.18 -4.83
C HIS A 259 -15.91 7.37 -5.79
N MET A 260 -17.07 8.02 -5.87
CA MET A 260 -17.25 9.23 -6.68
C MET A 260 -16.42 10.39 -6.15
N ILE A 261 -16.33 10.58 -4.83
CA ILE A 261 -15.42 11.57 -4.23
C ILE A 261 -13.97 11.28 -4.61
N SER A 262 -13.53 10.02 -4.57
CA SER A 262 -12.18 9.64 -5.01
C SER A 262 -11.96 9.96 -6.49
N VAL A 263 -12.91 9.64 -7.38
CA VAL A 263 -12.83 10.05 -8.80
C VAL A 263 -12.71 11.56 -8.92
N MET A 264 -13.54 12.32 -8.20
CA MET A 264 -13.51 13.78 -8.20
C MET A 264 -12.21 14.36 -7.64
N ILE A 265 -11.47 13.66 -6.78
CA ILE A 265 -10.15 14.07 -6.30
C ILE A 265 -9.08 13.76 -7.35
N PHE A 266 -9.01 12.51 -7.80
CA PHE A 266 -7.91 12.01 -8.63
C PHE A 266 -7.99 12.49 -10.09
N MET A 267 -9.17 12.58 -10.70
CA MET A 267 -9.30 13.04 -12.09
C MET A 267 -8.69 14.44 -12.30
N PRO A 268 -9.17 15.49 -11.62
CA PRO A 268 -8.59 16.83 -11.81
C PRO A 268 -7.15 16.90 -11.32
N GLY A 269 -6.78 16.10 -10.31
CA GLY A 269 -5.39 15.99 -9.87
C GLY A 269 -4.45 15.52 -10.99
N LEU A 270 -4.75 14.39 -11.61
CA LEU A 270 -3.97 13.85 -12.72
C LEU A 270 -3.92 14.80 -13.91
N ILE A 271 -5.04 15.46 -14.18
CA ILE A 271 -5.21 16.41 -15.27
C ILE A 271 -4.35 17.66 -15.10
N TYR A 272 -4.35 18.25 -13.90
CA TYR A 272 -3.76 19.58 -13.68
C TYR A 272 -2.35 19.53 -13.09
N ASP A 273 -2.05 18.53 -12.24
CA ASP A 273 -0.75 18.37 -11.61
C ASP A 273 -0.57 16.91 -11.10
N PRO A 274 -0.19 15.97 -11.99
CA PRO A 274 -0.03 14.56 -11.61
C PRO A 274 1.11 14.32 -10.60
N GLU A 275 2.20 15.10 -10.65
CA GLU A 275 3.28 15.02 -9.66
C GLU A 275 2.81 15.41 -8.27
N PHE A 276 2.08 16.52 -8.16
CA PHE A 276 1.51 16.96 -6.90
C PHE A 276 0.46 15.99 -6.37
N THR A 277 -0.35 15.40 -7.26
CA THR A 277 -1.34 14.38 -6.92
C THR A 277 -0.67 13.10 -6.41
N LYS A 278 0.44 12.69 -7.03
CA LYS A 278 1.25 11.54 -6.58
C LYS A 278 1.70 11.76 -5.13
N LEU A 279 2.27 12.93 -4.85
CA LEU A 279 2.69 13.30 -3.49
C LEU A 279 1.52 13.31 -2.50
N ALA A 280 0.44 14.02 -2.82
CA ALA A 280 -0.72 14.16 -1.95
C ALA A 280 -1.36 12.80 -1.62
N SER A 281 -1.42 11.89 -2.60
CA SER A 281 -1.96 10.55 -2.41
C SER A 281 -1.13 9.67 -1.47
N VAL A 282 0.21 9.81 -1.48
CA VAL A 282 1.07 9.10 -0.52
C VAL A 282 0.88 9.64 0.89
N LEU A 283 0.79 10.97 1.05
CA LEU A 283 0.49 11.58 2.34
C LEU A 283 -0.89 11.15 2.86
N ALA A 284 -1.90 11.11 2.00
CA ALA A 284 -3.23 10.61 2.34
C ALA A 284 -3.18 9.14 2.78
N PHE A 285 -2.37 8.30 2.12
CA PHE A 285 -2.21 6.89 2.49
C PHE A 285 -1.63 6.74 3.89
N LEU A 286 -0.60 7.53 4.22
CA LEU A 286 -0.01 7.55 5.56
C LEU A 286 -1.02 8.00 6.63
N ILE A 287 -1.83 9.02 6.33
CA ILE A 287 -2.90 9.48 7.22
C ILE A 287 -3.93 8.36 7.43
N PHE A 288 -4.36 7.66 6.38
CA PHE A 288 -5.36 6.59 6.47
C PHE A 288 -4.84 5.42 7.32
N ILE A 289 -3.60 4.99 7.11
CA ILE A 289 -2.95 3.97 7.95
C ILE A 289 -2.87 4.41 9.42
N LEU A 290 -2.54 5.68 9.69
CA LEU A 290 -2.46 6.21 11.05
C LEU A 290 -3.83 6.27 11.72
N VAL A 291 -4.86 6.75 11.01
CA VAL A 291 -6.24 6.80 11.50
C VAL A 291 -6.73 5.39 11.84
N GLU A 292 -6.48 4.44 10.94
CA GLU A 292 -6.85 3.04 11.14
C GLU A 292 -6.11 2.41 12.32
N PHE A 293 -4.84 2.77 12.51
CA PHE A 293 -4.09 2.33 13.68
C PHE A 293 -4.65 2.91 14.99
N VAL A 294 -4.97 4.20 15.04
CA VAL A 294 -5.57 4.87 16.21
C VAL A 294 -6.91 4.20 16.56
N ARG A 295 -7.73 3.91 15.54
CA ARG A 295 -9.00 3.17 15.67
C ARG A 295 -8.76 1.76 16.22
N TYR A 296 -7.95 0.96 15.53
CA TYR A 296 -7.67 -0.44 15.90
C TYR A 296 -7.08 -0.56 17.31
N SER A 297 -6.16 0.36 17.66
CA SER A 297 -5.50 0.39 18.96
C SER A 297 -6.30 1.13 20.02
N GLN A 298 -7.52 1.60 19.72
CA GLN A 298 -8.40 2.32 20.65
C GLN A 298 -7.67 3.43 21.43
N LEU A 299 -6.79 4.18 20.73
CA LEU A 299 -5.94 5.17 21.38
C LEU A 299 -6.75 6.43 21.73
N PRO A 300 -6.72 6.89 23.00
CA PRO A 300 -7.36 8.14 23.37
C PRO A 300 -6.63 9.35 22.73
N PRO A 301 -7.34 10.44 22.39
CA PRO A 301 -8.75 10.67 22.67
C PRO A 301 -9.71 10.20 21.56
N PHE A 302 -9.23 9.73 20.40
CA PHE A 302 -10.06 9.57 19.18
C PHE A 302 -10.44 8.12 18.81
N GLY A 303 -9.77 7.11 19.38
CA GLY A 303 -9.92 5.72 18.94
C GLY A 303 -11.37 5.23 18.95
N SER A 304 -12.10 5.46 20.05
CA SER A 304 -13.49 5.02 20.20
C SER A 304 -14.47 5.74 19.26
N GLN A 305 -14.21 7.03 18.98
CA GLN A 305 -15.03 7.85 18.10
C GLN A 305 -14.83 7.44 16.64
N LEU A 306 -13.58 7.19 16.24
CA LEU A 306 -13.28 6.66 14.91
C LEU A 306 -13.91 5.29 14.70
N ASP A 307 -13.85 4.42 15.71
CA ASP A 307 -14.42 3.07 15.63
C ASP A 307 -15.94 3.13 15.46
N SER A 308 -16.62 3.90 16.31
CA SER A 308 -18.07 4.11 16.22
C SER A 308 -18.48 4.75 14.89
N ALA A 309 -17.72 5.75 14.41
CA ALA A 309 -18.05 6.47 13.18
C ALA A 309 -17.95 5.59 11.93
N LEU A 310 -16.97 4.68 11.88
CA LEU A 310 -16.73 3.80 10.73
C LEU A 310 -17.54 2.50 10.80
N GLN A 311 -17.98 2.07 11.99
CA GLN A 311 -18.68 0.80 12.19
C GLN A 311 -19.92 0.64 11.30
N ILE A 312 -20.70 1.71 11.09
CA ILE A 312 -21.91 1.67 10.27
C ILE A 312 -21.60 1.47 8.76
N PHE A 313 -20.37 1.73 8.34
CA PHE A 313 -19.91 1.60 6.95
C PHE A 313 -19.18 0.28 6.68
N LEU A 314 -19.09 -0.65 7.64
CA LEU A 314 -18.43 -1.95 7.45
C LEU A 314 -19.31 -2.91 6.66
N ASP A 315 -18.74 -3.69 5.73
CA ASP A 315 -19.45 -4.79 5.06
C ASP A 315 -18.86 -6.16 5.43
N LYS A 316 -19.35 -7.19 4.73
CA LYS A 316 -18.86 -8.57 4.86
C LYS A 316 -17.39 -8.74 4.48
N GLN A 317 -16.83 -7.83 3.68
CA GLN A 317 -15.42 -7.86 3.26
C GLN A 317 -14.53 -7.31 4.39
N ASP A 318 -15.03 -6.37 5.19
CA ASP A 318 -14.39 -5.86 6.41
C ASP A 318 -14.59 -6.76 7.65
N ALA A 319 -14.68 -8.09 7.48
CA ALA A 319 -14.89 -9.04 8.58
C ALA A 319 -13.65 -9.24 9.48
N GLY A 320 -12.52 -8.66 9.08
CA GLY A 320 -11.27 -8.63 9.83
C GLY A 320 -11.29 -7.62 10.97
N CYS A 321 -10.14 -7.49 11.63
CA CYS A 321 -9.99 -6.52 12.72
C CYS A 321 -9.49 -5.15 12.22
N LEU A 322 -8.83 -5.11 11.06
CA LEU A 322 -8.58 -3.87 10.34
C LEU A 322 -9.67 -3.62 9.30
N VAL A 323 -10.03 -2.37 9.12
CA VAL A 323 -10.96 -1.87 8.12
C VAL A 323 -10.13 -1.35 6.96
N LEU A 324 -10.06 -2.13 5.87
CA LEU A 324 -9.14 -1.83 4.76
C LEU A 324 -9.84 -1.21 3.56
N THR A 325 -11.17 -1.24 3.48
CA THR A 325 -11.93 -0.76 2.31
C THR A 325 -11.57 0.67 1.89
N HIS A 326 -11.44 1.60 2.84
CA HIS A 326 -11.06 2.99 2.54
C HIS A 326 -9.59 3.12 2.12
N ILE A 327 -8.70 2.27 2.64
CA ILE A 327 -7.30 2.19 2.24
C ILE A 327 -7.16 1.59 0.84
N TYR A 328 -7.94 0.55 0.52
CA TYR A 328 -7.94 -0.12 -0.78
C TYR A 328 -8.48 0.78 -1.90
N LEU A 329 -9.51 1.58 -1.63
CA LEU A 329 -9.99 2.58 -2.60
C LEU A 329 -8.90 3.60 -2.94
N LEU A 330 -8.22 4.12 -1.92
CA LEU A 330 -7.11 5.07 -2.12
C LEU A 330 -5.94 4.41 -2.86
N LEU A 331 -5.47 3.26 -2.39
CA LEU A 331 -4.38 2.51 -3.04
C LEU A 331 -4.71 2.20 -4.49
N GLY A 332 -5.91 1.70 -4.76
CA GLY A 332 -6.30 1.34 -6.11
C GLY A 332 -6.34 2.51 -7.09
N CYS A 333 -6.70 3.72 -6.63
CA CYS A 333 -6.58 4.93 -7.44
C CYS A 333 -5.12 5.42 -7.58
N SER A 334 -4.29 5.18 -6.57
CA SER A 334 -2.95 5.77 -6.47
C SER A 334 -1.83 4.90 -7.06
N LEU A 335 -1.97 3.58 -7.07
CA LEU A 335 -0.92 2.66 -7.50
C LEU A 335 -0.42 2.91 -8.93
N PRO A 336 -1.29 3.10 -9.95
CA PRO A 336 -0.80 3.41 -11.29
C PRO A 336 0.03 4.70 -11.34
N LEU A 337 -0.38 5.70 -10.55
CA LEU A 337 0.34 6.97 -10.42
C LEU A 337 1.67 6.82 -9.66
N TRP A 338 1.73 5.94 -8.66
CA TRP A 338 2.96 5.70 -7.89
C TRP A 338 4.04 5.03 -8.73
N PHE A 339 3.63 4.09 -9.59
CA PHE A 339 4.53 3.38 -10.51
C PHE A 339 4.80 4.13 -11.82
N ALA A 340 4.15 5.26 -12.05
CA ALA A 340 4.41 6.09 -13.22
C ALA A 340 5.86 6.61 -13.24
N LEU A 341 6.48 6.50 -14.41
CA LEU A 341 7.82 7.03 -14.68
C LEU A 341 7.77 8.57 -14.74
N PRO A 342 8.86 9.29 -14.41
CA PRO A 342 8.89 10.75 -14.46
C PRO A 342 8.46 11.36 -15.80
N ALA A 343 8.81 10.70 -16.92
CA ALA A 343 8.39 11.13 -18.26
C ALA A 343 6.85 11.18 -18.42
N GLN A 344 6.12 10.28 -17.75
CA GLN A 344 4.66 10.17 -17.76
C GLN A 344 3.99 11.21 -16.85
N LEU A 345 4.76 11.85 -15.96
CA LEU A 345 4.29 12.81 -14.97
C LEU A 345 4.53 14.27 -15.39
N SER A 346 5.11 14.50 -16.57
CA SER A 346 5.55 15.80 -17.09
C SER A 346 4.45 16.87 -17.23
N GLY A 347 3.20 16.57 -16.86
CA GLY A 347 2.12 17.55 -16.73
C GLY A 347 1.53 18.03 -18.06
N ASP A 348 2.03 17.53 -19.18
CA ASP A 348 1.41 17.78 -20.47
C ASP A 348 0.13 16.96 -20.58
N TRP A 349 -1.01 17.66 -20.59
CA TRP A 349 -2.32 17.09 -20.92
C TRP A 349 -2.31 16.23 -22.18
N LEU A 350 -1.38 16.54 -23.09
CA LEU A 350 -1.13 15.79 -24.30
C LEU A 350 -0.70 14.34 -24.02
N TYR A 351 0.03 14.06 -22.93
CA TYR A 351 0.38 12.69 -22.52
C TYR A 351 -0.85 11.90 -22.05
N LEU A 352 -1.73 12.50 -21.23
CA LEU A 352 -2.99 11.86 -20.85
C LEU A 352 -3.92 11.65 -22.06
N TYR A 353 -3.91 12.59 -23.02
CA TYR A 353 -4.62 12.44 -24.28
C TYR A 353 -4.04 11.31 -25.13
N TYR A 354 -2.72 11.19 -25.24
CA TYR A 354 -2.07 10.08 -25.96
C TYR A 354 -2.29 8.73 -25.24
N ASP A 355 -2.16 8.64 -23.92
CA ASP A 355 -2.46 7.43 -23.12
C ASP A 355 -3.93 6.98 -23.30
N PHE A 356 -4.85 7.95 -23.43
CA PHE A 356 -6.26 7.69 -23.70
C PHE A 356 -6.52 7.26 -25.15
N VAL A 357 -5.90 7.93 -26.13
CA VAL A 357 -6.11 7.68 -27.56
C VAL A 357 -5.41 6.41 -28.04
N GLU A 358 -4.22 6.11 -27.53
CA GLU A 358 -3.48 4.87 -27.79
C GLU A 358 -4.05 3.69 -27.00
N GLY A 359 -4.89 3.95 -26.00
CA GLY A 359 -5.67 2.94 -25.30
C GLY A 359 -4.93 2.23 -24.16
N ASP A 360 -3.73 2.67 -23.79
CA ASP A 360 -2.98 2.13 -22.66
C ASP A 360 -3.71 2.42 -21.33
N MET A 361 -4.36 3.59 -21.21
CA MET A 361 -5.17 4.01 -20.04
C MET A 361 -4.47 3.76 -18.69
N THR A 362 -3.14 3.74 -18.66
CA THR A 362 -2.41 3.13 -17.56
C THR A 362 -2.59 3.97 -16.30
N LEU A 363 -2.47 5.29 -16.42
CA LEU A 363 -2.63 6.23 -15.31
C LEU A 363 -4.08 6.32 -14.82
N LEU A 364 -5.04 6.16 -15.74
CA LEU A 364 -6.47 6.23 -15.43
C LEU A 364 -7.05 4.89 -14.99
N SER A 365 -6.33 3.79 -15.14
CA SER A 365 -6.80 2.41 -14.88
C SER A 365 -7.41 2.23 -13.50
N GLY A 366 -6.81 2.83 -12.46
CA GLY A 366 -7.34 2.79 -11.09
C GLY A 366 -8.68 3.52 -10.95
N ILE A 367 -8.78 4.72 -11.54
CA ILE A 367 -10.00 5.55 -11.50
C ILE A 367 -11.12 4.92 -12.31
N THR A 368 -10.80 4.43 -13.51
CA THR A 368 -11.79 3.85 -14.42
C THR A 368 -12.29 2.50 -13.90
N SER A 369 -11.41 1.65 -13.35
CA SER A 369 -11.81 0.34 -12.81
C SER A 369 -12.57 0.47 -11.48
N LEU A 370 -12.01 1.15 -10.48
CA LEU A 370 -12.57 1.20 -9.13
C LEU A 370 -13.56 2.35 -8.96
N GLY A 371 -13.31 3.50 -9.57
CA GLY A 371 -14.21 4.63 -9.48
C GLY A 371 -15.47 4.40 -10.31
N ILE A 372 -15.30 4.23 -11.62
CA ILE A 372 -16.40 4.19 -12.59
C ILE A 372 -16.95 2.77 -12.74
N GLY A 373 -16.08 1.80 -13.05
CA GLY A 373 -16.45 0.42 -13.38
C GLY A 373 -17.11 -0.31 -12.22
N ASP A 374 -16.50 -0.30 -11.04
CA ASP A 374 -17.04 -0.93 -9.84
C ASP A 374 -18.35 -0.27 -9.37
N SER A 375 -18.46 1.07 -9.49
CA SER A 375 -19.73 1.77 -9.22
C SER A 375 -20.82 1.36 -10.20
N PHE A 376 -20.51 1.32 -11.50
CA PHE A 376 -21.47 0.91 -12.54
C PHE A 376 -21.90 -0.55 -12.34
N ALA A 377 -20.94 -1.46 -12.12
CA ALA A 377 -21.20 -2.87 -11.86
C ALA A 377 -22.06 -3.07 -10.60
N SER A 378 -21.82 -2.32 -9.53
CA SER A 378 -22.60 -2.40 -8.30
C SER A 378 -24.02 -1.86 -8.47
N ILE A 379 -24.20 -0.72 -9.13
CA ILE A 379 -25.52 -0.12 -9.36
C ILE A 379 -26.35 -1.00 -10.30
N VAL A 380 -25.79 -1.39 -11.44
CA VAL A 380 -26.48 -2.26 -12.41
C VAL A 380 -26.70 -3.66 -11.83
N GLY A 381 -25.68 -4.22 -11.17
CA GLY A 381 -25.77 -5.52 -10.50
C GLY A 381 -26.80 -5.56 -9.38
N SER A 382 -26.99 -4.47 -8.62
CA SER A 382 -28.03 -4.39 -7.59
C SER A 382 -29.45 -4.36 -8.18
N ARG A 383 -29.62 -3.84 -9.40
CA ARG A 383 -30.93 -3.74 -10.08
C ARG A 383 -31.28 -4.96 -10.91
N PHE A 384 -30.29 -5.57 -11.56
CA PHE A 384 -30.50 -6.63 -12.56
C PHE A 384 -29.81 -7.96 -12.20
N GLY A 385 -29.01 -8.01 -11.14
CA GLY A 385 -28.33 -9.21 -10.69
C GLY A 385 -29.32 -10.24 -10.14
N LYS A 386 -29.46 -11.36 -10.82
CA LYS A 386 -30.39 -12.45 -10.43
C LYS A 386 -29.75 -13.53 -9.56
N ALA A 387 -28.42 -13.56 -9.47
CA ALA A 387 -27.68 -14.55 -8.67
C ALA A 387 -26.37 -13.96 -8.14
N GLN A 388 -25.99 -14.33 -6.91
CA GLN A 388 -24.70 -13.98 -6.33
C GLN A 388 -23.62 -14.95 -6.84
N TYR A 389 -22.39 -14.48 -7.05
CA TYR A 389 -21.26 -15.29 -7.53
C TYR A 389 -21.07 -16.64 -6.80
N PRO A 390 -21.18 -16.75 -5.45
CA PRO A 390 -21.12 -18.05 -4.79
C PRO A 390 -22.26 -19.00 -5.20
N VAL A 391 -23.45 -18.50 -5.54
CA VAL A 391 -24.55 -19.32 -6.07
C VAL A 391 -24.23 -19.80 -7.47
N ILE A 392 -23.66 -18.96 -8.33
CA ILE A 392 -23.26 -19.33 -9.69
C ILE A 392 -22.13 -20.36 -9.65
N LEU A 393 -21.07 -20.13 -8.86
CA LEU A 393 -19.95 -21.06 -8.71
C LEU A 393 -20.41 -22.39 -8.12
N MET A 394 -21.31 -22.37 -7.13
CA MET A 394 -21.86 -23.59 -6.52
C MET A 394 -22.83 -24.31 -7.48
N PHE A 395 -23.52 -23.59 -8.37
CA PHE A 395 -24.32 -24.18 -9.46
C PHE A 395 -23.42 -24.80 -10.52
N MET A 396 -22.34 -24.10 -10.91
CA MET A 396 -21.33 -24.55 -11.88
C MET A 396 -20.53 -25.76 -11.39
N LEU A 397 -20.24 -25.84 -10.08
CA LEU A 397 -19.58 -26.99 -9.47
C LEU A 397 -20.54 -28.18 -9.26
N LYS A 398 -21.86 -27.94 -9.23
CA LYS A 398 -22.88 -28.98 -9.05
C LYS A 398 -23.37 -29.53 -10.40
N SER A 399 -23.32 -28.75 -11.47
CA SER A 399 -23.41 -29.25 -12.84
C SER A 399 -22.03 -29.79 -13.24
N ASN A 400 -21.88 -31.08 -13.52
CA ASN A 400 -20.61 -31.67 -14.02
C ASN A 400 -20.15 -31.13 -15.41
N ASP A 401 -20.70 -30.00 -15.87
CA ASP A 401 -20.45 -29.38 -17.17
C ASP A 401 -19.31 -28.36 -17.13
N VAL A 402 -18.16 -28.75 -16.58
CA VAL A 402 -16.90 -27.95 -16.60
C VAL A 402 -16.44 -27.65 -18.05
N VAL A 403 -16.96 -28.39 -19.03
CA VAL A 403 -16.56 -28.33 -20.44
C VAL A 403 -17.01 -27.05 -21.16
N LYS A 404 -18.02 -26.32 -20.65
CA LYS A 404 -18.62 -25.16 -21.34
C LYS A 404 -18.24 -23.76 -20.81
N LEU A 405 -17.24 -23.64 -19.94
CA LEU A 405 -16.75 -22.31 -19.55
C LEU A 405 -15.91 -21.67 -20.67
N PRO A 406 -16.05 -20.35 -20.93
CA PRO A 406 -15.04 -19.58 -21.66
C PRO A 406 -13.68 -19.78 -21.00
N ASP A 407 -12.61 -19.98 -21.77
CA ASP A 407 -11.31 -20.44 -21.23
C ASP A 407 -10.70 -19.49 -20.19
N PHE A 408 -11.03 -18.19 -20.23
CA PHE A 408 -10.64 -17.21 -19.20
C PHE A 408 -11.24 -17.52 -17.81
N LEU A 409 -12.47 -18.05 -17.74
CA LEU A 409 -13.13 -18.41 -16.47
C LEU A 409 -12.63 -19.76 -15.92
N LYS A 410 -12.14 -20.66 -16.79
CA LYS A 410 -11.47 -21.90 -16.35
C LYS A 410 -10.18 -21.59 -15.60
N LEU A 411 -9.50 -20.50 -15.97
CA LEU A 411 -8.27 -20.02 -15.32
C LEU A 411 -8.50 -19.52 -13.88
N ILE A 412 -9.72 -19.07 -13.56
CA ILE A 412 -10.08 -18.56 -12.22
C ILE A 412 -10.59 -19.68 -11.29
N CYS A 413 -11.10 -20.78 -11.87
CA CYS A 413 -11.64 -21.91 -11.12
C CYS A 413 -10.61 -23.01 -10.80
N TYR A 414 -9.39 -22.93 -11.35
CA TYR A 414 -8.30 -23.90 -11.16
C TYR A 414 -7.16 -23.36 -10.31
#